data_AF-A0A524G8F2-F1
#
_entry.id   AF-A0A524G8F2-F1
#
_cell.length_a   1.000
_cell.length_b   1.000
_cell.length_c   1.000
_cell.angle_alpha   90.00
_cell.angle_beta   90.00
_cell.angle_gamma   90.00
#
_symmetry.space_group_name_H-M   'P 1'
#
loop_
_entity.id
_entity.type
_entity.pdbx_description
1 polymer ?
#
loop_
_entity_poly.entity_id
_entity_poly.type
_entity_poly.pdbx_seq_one_letter_code
_entity_poly.pdbx_strand_id
1 'polypeptide(L)'
;MSEDVNEKLREKTMQIMMLNQKIESMQAQLGSSQKRSNQLGIQVNELELKISEREQEIQMLKSDLSRTKGALESVGKEIQGLKAEQTQSLMTKKPVTDNTSLKDDLMTAEMTIERLREDLKQFSQAATAVLNQEVDSVDLLKRVLLEVGDPRYRILNMVLNRKSVRIEEIATTLVIDIPEALKYVDTLQAAGEVQFKEGNTVIPAQKYLELKVPREEWMEMQPDNIFDQLEIFLSKTDDKSSIVSALETAVEILEQKLAKGGALIFQMRRTSDSWKKQAGKPEELQYTIKEWKRRAQALV
;
A
#
# COMPACT_ATOMS: atom_id res chain seq x y z
N MET A 1 86.48 32.78 -14.37
CA MET A 1 85.34 33.30 -15.17
C MET A 1 84.37 32.21 -15.62
N SER A 2 84.80 31.00 -16.00
CA SER A 2 83.87 29.90 -16.37
C SER A 2 83.03 29.32 -15.23
N GLU A 3 83.52 29.34 -13.99
CA GLU A 3 82.86 28.70 -12.85
C GLU A 3 81.61 29.48 -12.38
N ASP A 4 81.71 30.81 -12.30
CA ASP A 4 80.58 31.72 -12.01
C ASP A 4 79.47 31.69 -13.09
N VAL A 5 79.85 31.48 -14.36
CA VAL A 5 78.88 31.30 -15.46
C VAL A 5 78.14 29.96 -15.33
N ASN A 6 78.85 28.88 -14.95
CA ASN A 6 78.24 27.58 -14.72
C ASN A 6 77.32 27.55 -13.48
N GLU A 7 77.68 28.28 -12.42
CA GLU A 7 76.86 28.39 -11.21
C GLU A 7 75.55 29.14 -11.50
N LYS A 8 75.62 30.29 -12.21
CA LYS A 8 74.43 31.01 -12.69
C LYS A 8 73.57 30.18 -13.63
N LEU A 9 74.18 29.36 -14.48
CA LEU A 9 73.44 28.46 -15.38
C LEU A 9 72.69 27.38 -14.58
N ARG A 10 73.31 26.80 -13.54
CA ARG A 10 72.67 25.83 -12.64
C ARG A 10 71.52 26.45 -11.86
N GLU A 11 71.71 27.65 -11.33
CA GLU A 11 70.66 28.39 -10.62
C GLU A 11 69.46 28.67 -11.54
N LYS A 12 69.71 29.17 -12.76
CA LYS A 12 68.64 29.37 -13.76
C LYS A 12 67.96 28.06 -14.15
N THR A 13 68.71 26.97 -14.30
CA THR A 13 68.14 25.64 -14.60
C THR A 13 67.22 25.17 -13.47
N MET A 14 67.63 25.35 -12.21
CA MET A 14 66.79 25.03 -11.05
C MET A 14 65.53 25.92 -10.99
N GLN A 15 65.67 27.22 -11.27
CA GLN A 15 64.51 28.13 -11.34
C GLN A 15 63.53 27.72 -12.43
N ILE A 16 64.01 27.37 -13.63
CA ILE A 16 63.18 26.87 -14.73
C ILE A 16 62.45 25.58 -14.31
N MET A 17 63.15 24.66 -13.64
CA MET A 17 62.54 23.42 -13.15
C MET A 17 61.42 23.69 -12.13
N MET A 18 61.64 24.59 -11.17
CA MET A 18 60.61 24.99 -10.20
C MET A 18 59.41 25.68 -10.87
N LEU A 19 59.66 26.53 -11.86
CA LEU A 19 58.60 27.18 -12.63
C LEU A 19 57.76 26.17 -13.41
N ASN A 20 58.39 25.20 -14.07
CA ASN A 20 57.69 24.13 -14.79
C ASN A 20 56.85 23.28 -13.85
N GLN A 21 57.40 22.88 -12.70
CA GLN A 21 56.65 22.13 -11.69
C GLN A 21 55.43 22.91 -11.17
N LYS A 22 55.57 24.24 -11.00
CA LYS A 22 54.46 25.11 -10.60
C LYS A 22 53.41 25.23 -11.69
N ILE A 23 53.82 25.33 -12.96
CA ILE A 23 52.91 25.36 -14.13
C ILE A 23 52.13 24.05 -14.22
N GLU A 24 52.77 22.90 -14.09
CA GLU A 24 52.11 21.58 -14.10
C GLU A 24 51.08 21.46 -12.98
N SER A 25 51.43 21.88 -11.76
CA SER A 25 50.52 21.89 -10.61
C SER A 25 49.30 22.80 -10.87
N MET A 26 49.51 24.01 -11.39
CA MET A 26 48.41 24.92 -11.73
C MET A 26 47.52 24.37 -12.86
N GLN A 27 48.10 23.72 -13.87
CA GLN A 27 47.33 23.09 -14.95
C GLN A 27 46.47 21.94 -14.43
N ALA A 28 47.02 21.10 -13.52
CA ALA A 28 46.26 20.03 -12.88
C ALA A 28 45.10 20.60 -12.03
N GLN A 29 45.36 21.65 -11.25
CA GLN A 29 44.33 22.34 -10.47
C GLN A 29 43.24 22.94 -11.37
N LEU A 30 43.62 23.64 -12.45
CA LEU A 30 42.67 24.23 -13.40
C LEU A 30 41.81 23.15 -14.06
N GLY A 31 42.41 22.05 -14.52
CA GLY A 31 41.68 20.93 -15.11
C GLY A 31 40.69 20.28 -14.13
N SER A 32 41.08 20.13 -12.86
CA SER A 32 40.17 19.64 -11.81
C SER A 32 39.03 20.63 -11.51
N SER A 33 39.32 21.93 -11.52
CA SER A 33 38.34 22.99 -11.29
C SER A 33 37.31 23.05 -12.43
N GLN A 34 37.76 22.97 -13.68
CA GLN A 34 36.88 22.91 -14.85
C GLN A 34 35.96 21.69 -14.83
N LYS A 35 36.48 20.52 -14.46
CA LYS A 35 35.66 19.30 -14.30
C LYS A 35 34.57 19.49 -13.24
N ARG A 36 34.91 20.05 -12.08
CA ARG A 36 33.92 20.36 -11.03
C ARG A 36 32.90 21.38 -11.49
N SER A 37 33.33 22.44 -12.19
CA SER A 37 32.44 23.46 -12.73
C SER A 37 31.43 22.87 -13.71
N ASN A 38 31.85 21.96 -14.57
CA ASN A 38 30.96 21.29 -15.51
C ASN A 38 29.98 20.36 -14.79
N GLN A 39 30.44 19.61 -13.79
CA GLN A 39 29.57 18.75 -12.97
C GLN A 39 28.50 19.56 -12.24
N LEU A 40 28.90 20.69 -11.63
CA LEU A 40 27.96 21.60 -10.97
C LEU A 40 26.97 22.21 -11.97
N GLY A 41 27.41 22.58 -13.17
CA GLY A 41 26.52 23.07 -14.22
C GLY A 41 25.46 22.05 -14.64
N ILE A 42 25.84 20.77 -14.77
CA ILE A 42 24.90 19.68 -15.06
C ILE A 42 23.90 19.52 -13.89
N GLN A 43 24.37 19.51 -12.65
CA GLN A 43 23.50 19.39 -11.47
C GLN A 43 22.52 20.57 -11.35
N VAL A 44 22.96 21.80 -11.63
CA VAL A 44 22.09 22.98 -11.63
C VAL A 44 20.99 22.83 -12.69
N ASN A 45 21.34 22.44 -13.92
CA ASN A 45 20.34 22.23 -14.97
C ASN A 45 19.35 21.11 -14.61
N GLU A 46 19.80 20.01 -14.01
CA GLU A 46 18.90 18.95 -13.54
C GLU A 46 17.94 19.44 -12.44
N LEU A 47 18.42 20.27 -11.52
CA LEU A 47 17.60 20.85 -10.47
C LEU A 47 16.59 21.86 -11.03
N GLU A 48 16.98 22.68 -11.99
CA GLU A 48 16.08 23.63 -12.68
C GLU A 48 14.95 22.89 -13.42
N LEU A 49 15.27 21.79 -14.11
CA LEU A 49 14.27 20.95 -14.76
C LEU A 49 13.28 20.35 -13.75
N LYS A 50 13.80 19.78 -12.64
CA LYS A 50 12.94 19.23 -11.57
C LYS A 50 12.05 20.31 -10.94
N ILE A 51 12.56 21.51 -10.73
CA ILE A 51 11.76 22.63 -10.22
C ILE A 51 10.63 22.96 -11.18
N SER A 52 10.91 23.04 -12.49
CA SER A 52 9.90 23.34 -13.50
C SER A 52 8.81 22.26 -13.56
N GLU A 53 9.18 20.98 -13.51
CA GLU A 53 8.23 19.87 -13.45
C GLU A 53 7.32 19.95 -12.21
N ARG A 54 7.91 20.24 -11.03
CA ARG A 54 7.15 20.40 -9.79
C ARG A 54 6.23 21.62 -9.80
N GLU A 55 6.66 22.73 -10.41
CA GLU A 55 5.79 23.90 -10.58
C GLU A 55 4.59 23.59 -11.46
N GLN A 56 4.76 22.83 -12.54
CA GLN A 56 3.66 22.38 -13.40
C GLN A 56 2.70 21.45 -12.63
N GLU A 57 3.23 20.51 -11.85
CA GLU A 57 2.43 19.63 -11.00
C GLU A 57 1.60 20.42 -9.97
N ILE A 58 2.21 21.40 -9.30
CA ILE A 58 1.53 22.29 -8.36
C ILE A 58 0.39 23.06 -9.05
N GLN A 59 0.60 23.55 -10.28
CA GLN A 59 -0.44 24.26 -11.03
C GLN A 59 -1.61 23.34 -11.39
N MET A 60 -1.35 22.11 -11.82
CA MET A 60 -2.39 21.12 -12.09
C MET A 60 -3.18 20.80 -10.82
N LEU A 61 -2.49 20.50 -9.72
CA LEU A 61 -3.13 20.21 -8.43
C LEU A 61 -3.97 21.39 -7.91
N LYS A 62 -3.51 22.64 -8.08
CA LYS A 62 -4.30 23.83 -7.75
C LYS A 62 -5.57 23.94 -8.60
N SER A 63 -5.50 23.59 -9.88
CA SER A 63 -6.66 23.57 -10.78
C SER A 63 -7.68 22.53 -10.33
N ASP A 64 -7.23 21.31 -10.03
CA ASP A 64 -8.09 20.23 -9.57
C ASP A 64 -8.70 20.53 -8.19
N LEU A 65 -7.94 21.14 -7.28
CA LEU A 65 -8.47 21.63 -6.01
C LEU A 65 -9.56 22.69 -6.20
N SER A 66 -9.38 23.62 -7.15
CA SER A 66 -10.39 24.62 -7.46
C SER A 66 -11.67 23.98 -8.05
N ARG A 67 -11.53 22.97 -8.90
CA ARG A 67 -12.66 22.23 -9.49
C ARG A 67 -13.43 21.44 -8.45
N THR A 68 -12.73 20.71 -7.59
CA THR A 68 -13.33 19.93 -6.50
C THR A 68 -14.02 20.82 -5.48
N LYS A 69 -13.44 21.99 -5.15
CA LYS A 69 -14.12 23.00 -4.32
C LYS A 69 -15.43 23.46 -4.95
N GLY A 70 -15.43 23.78 -6.25
CA GLY A 70 -16.65 24.18 -6.97
C GLY A 70 -17.72 23.08 -7.00
N ALA A 71 -17.31 21.83 -7.21
CA ALA A 71 -18.21 20.67 -7.15
C ALA A 71 -18.81 20.50 -5.75
N LEU A 72 -17.99 20.63 -4.70
CA LEU A 72 -18.44 20.53 -3.32
C LEU A 72 -19.41 21.66 -2.94
N GLU A 73 -19.16 22.90 -3.38
CA GLU A 73 -20.09 24.01 -3.20
C GLU A 73 -21.44 23.75 -3.90
N SER A 74 -21.41 23.15 -5.10
CA SER A 74 -22.63 22.76 -5.82
C SER A 74 -23.43 21.70 -5.05
N VAL A 75 -22.77 20.63 -4.62
CA VAL A 75 -23.39 19.56 -3.82
C VAL A 75 -23.92 20.13 -2.49
N GLY A 76 -23.20 21.05 -1.86
CA GLY A 76 -23.65 21.74 -0.64
C GLY A 76 -24.94 22.52 -0.85
N LYS A 77 -25.09 23.22 -2.00
CA LYS A 77 -26.33 23.92 -2.37
C LYS A 77 -27.47 22.96 -2.64
N GLU A 78 -27.22 21.85 -3.33
CA GLU A 78 -28.22 20.81 -3.58
C GLU A 78 -28.72 20.18 -2.27
N ILE A 79 -27.82 19.84 -1.35
CA ILE A 79 -28.18 19.30 -0.02
C ILE A 79 -29.01 20.31 0.78
N GLN A 80 -28.67 21.60 0.74
CA GLN A 80 -29.49 22.63 1.38
C GLN A 80 -30.88 22.74 0.76
N GLY A 81 -30.99 22.64 -0.57
CA GLY A 81 -32.27 22.59 -1.28
C GLY A 81 -33.11 21.39 -0.84
N LEU A 82 -32.52 20.19 -0.85
CA LEU A 82 -33.18 18.96 -0.40
C LEU A 82 -33.63 19.04 1.06
N LYS A 83 -32.83 19.64 1.95
CA LYS A 83 -33.23 19.86 3.35
C LYS A 83 -34.41 20.81 3.48
N ALA A 84 -34.44 21.88 2.69
CA ALA A 84 -35.55 22.85 2.68
C ALA A 84 -36.85 22.18 2.18
N GLU A 85 -36.76 21.42 1.09
CA GLU A 85 -37.88 20.64 0.56
C GLU A 85 -38.36 19.57 1.55
N GLN A 86 -37.45 18.86 2.21
CA GLN A 86 -37.79 17.88 3.24
C GLN A 86 -38.49 18.56 4.42
N THR A 87 -38.01 19.70 4.89
CA THR A 87 -38.63 20.48 5.98
C THR A 87 -40.03 20.95 5.59
N GLN A 88 -40.20 21.41 4.36
CA GLN A 88 -41.50 21.83 3.83
C GLN A 88 -42.47 20.64 3.70
N SER A 89 -41.98 19.48 3.25
CA SER A 89 -42.78 18.26 3.18
C SER A 89 -43.23 17.75 4.57
N LEU A 90 -42.36 17.88 5.58
CA LEU A 90 -42.68 17.52 6.97
C LEU A 90 -43.69 18.49 7.59
N MET A 91 -43.63 19.78 7.27
CA MET A 91 -44.65 20.76 7.69
C MET A 91 -46.03 20.50 7.06
N THR A 92 -46.09 19.87 5.88
CA THR A 92 -47.35 19.54 5.20
C THR A 92 -47.99 18.22 5.65
N LYS A 93 -47.25 17.34 6.34
CA LYS A 93 -47.82 16.10 6.91
C LYS A 93 -48.38 16.39 8.31
N LYS A 94 -49.70 16.31 8.48
CA LYS A 94 -50.37 16.35 9.80
C LYS A 94 -49.78 15.26 10.71
N PRO A 95 -49.57 15.54 12.01
CA PRO A 95 -49.01 14.56 12.94
C PRO A 95 -50.04 13.46 13.17
N VAL A 96 -49.78 12.28 12.61
CA VAL A 96 -50.46 11.05 12.99
C VAL A 96 -49.80 10.55 14.27
N THR A 97 -50.63 10.18 15.22
CA THR A 97 -50.30 9.66 16.55
C THR A 97 -49.48 8.38 16.46
N ASP A 98 -48.17 8.47 16.62
CA ASP A 98 -47.30 7.35 16.99
C ASP A 98 -46.13 7.86 17.86
N ASN A 99 -46.47 8.27 19.08
CA ASN A 99 -45.48 8.69 20.10
C ASN A 99 -44.55 7.53 20.53
N THR A 100 -44.89 6.28 20.22
CA THR A 100 -44.05 5.10 20.46
C THR A 100 -42.95 4.98 19.40
N SER A 101 -43.27 5.12 18.11
CA SER A 101 -42.26 5.12 17.03
C SER A 101 -41.28 6.28 17.20
N LEU A 102 -41.79 7.49 17.47
CA LEU A 102 -40.94 8.67 17.67
C LEU A 102 -40.00 8.54 18.87
N LYS A 103 -40.38 7.77 19.89
CA LYS A 103 -39.55 7.55 21.08
C LYS A 103 -38.46 6.52 20.83
N ASP A 104 -38.75 5.48 20.06
CA ASP A 104 -37.75 4.49 19.64
C ASP A 104 -36.79 5.10 18.60
N ASP A 105 -37.30 5.92 17.68
CA ASP A 105 -36.50 6.72 16.74
C ASP A 105 -35.64 7.77 17.47
N LEU A 106 -36.18 8.40 18.53
CA LEU A 106 -35.41 9.31 19.38
C LEU A 106 -34.31 8.55 20.13
N MET A 107 -34.59 7.37 20.67
CA MET A 107 -33.62 6.59 21.43
C MET A 107 -32.49 6.06 20.54
N THR A 108 -32.80 5.63 19.31
CA THR A 108 -31.80 5.25 18.31
C THR A 108 -31.00 6.46 17.82
N ALA A 109 -31.65 7.61 17.64
CA ALA A 109 -30.98 8.88 17.34
C ALA A 109 -30.06 9.33 18.50
N GLU A 110 -30.46 9.18 19.75
CA GLU A 110 -29.65 9.51 20.92
C GLU A 110 -28.42 8.59 21.03
N MET A 111 -28.59 7.29 20.82
CA MET A 111 -27.48 6.34 20.80
C MET A 111 -26.50 6.61 19.65
N THR A 112 -27.01 6.95 18.46
CA THR A 112 -26.14 7.30 17.31
C THR A 112 -25.42 8.63 17.54
N ILE A 113 -26.08 9.63 18.14
CA ILE A 113 -25.44 10.92 18.49
C ILE A 113 -24.33 10.73 19.52
N GLU A 114 -24.55 9.95 20.58
CA GLU A 114 -23.50 9.71 21.59
C GLU A 114 -22.31 8.95 21.00
N ARG A 115 -22.56 7.95 20.15
CA ARG A 115 -21.49 7.26 19.43
C ARG A 115 -20.73 8.20 18.49
N LEU A 116 -21.43 9.05 17.74
CA LEU A 116 -20.80 10.04 16.86
C LEU A 116 -19.96 11.07 17.66
N ARG A 117 -20.39 11.43 18.88
CA ARG A 117 -19.61 12.29 19.77
C ARG A 117 -18.33 11.61 20.23
N GLU A 118 -18.40 10.34 20.59
CA GLU A 118 -17.23 9.56 20.99
C GLU A 118 -16.25 9.37 19.82
N ASP A 119 -16.76 9.02 18.65
CA ASP A 119 -16.00 8.92 17.39
C ASP A 119 -15.33 10.27 17.04
N LEU A 120 -16.05 11.38 17.16
CA LEU A 120 -15.53 12.72 16.88
C LEU A 120 -14.47 13.16 17.91
N LYS A 121 -14.61 12.72 19.17
CA LYS A 121 -13.61 12.94 20.22
C LYS A 121 -12.32 12.17 19.92
N GLN A 122 -12.41 10.89 19.54
CA GLN A 122 -11.25 10.08 19.15
C GLN A 122 -10.57 10.66 17.90
N PHE A 123 -11.36 11.09 16.91
CA PHE A 123 -10.85 11.76 15.72
C PHE A 123 -10.13 13.07 16.05
N SER A 124 -10.74 13.91 16.90
CA SER A 124 -10.14 15.17 17.34
C SER A 124 -8.82 14.94 18.08
N GLN A 125 -8.73 13.91 18.91
CA GLN A 125 -7.50 13.55 19.62
C GLN A 125 -6.41 13.10 18.64
N ALA A 126 -6.72 12.21 17.70
CA ALA A 126 -5.78 11.76 16.69
C ALA A 126 -5.33 12.90 15.75
N ALA A 127 -6.24 13.79 15.36
CA ALA A 127 -5.91 14.96 14.54
C ALA A 127 -5.02 15.96 15.30
N THR A 128 -5.25 16.13 16.60
CA THR A 128 -4.41 16.98 17.46
C THR A 128 -3.01 16.38 17.64
N ALA A 129 -2.88 15.06 17.79
CA ALA A 129 -1.60 14.37 17.86
C ALA A 129 -0.77 14.55 16.58
N VAL A 130 -1.43 14.53 15.41
CA VAL A 130 -0.79 14.84 14.11
C VAL A 130 -0.36 16.31 14.03
N LEU A 131 -1.21 17.23 14.49
CA LEU A 131 -0.87 18.66 14.53
C LEU A 131 0.35 18.94 15.43
N ASN A 132 0.49 18.18 16.51
CA ASN A 132 1.59 18.24 17.46
C ASN A 132 2.85 17.48 17.01
N GLN A 133 2.86 16.88 15.81
CA GLN A 133 3.98 16.12 15.24
C GLN A 133 4.45 14.94 16.10
N GLU A 134 3.52 14.26 16.78
CA GLU A 134 3.85 13.06 17.56
C GLU A 134 4.25 11.88 16.64
N VAL A 135 5.14 11.01 17.10
CA VAL A 135 5.59 9.83 16.34
C VAL A 135 4.42 8.85 16.17
N ASP A 136 4.28 8.25 14.99
CA ASP A 136 3.19 7.35 14.60
C ASP A 136 1.76 7.96 14.63
N SER A 137 1.64 9.27 14.86
CA SER A 137 0.36 9.97 14.89
C SER A 137 -0.40 9.92 13.56
N VAL A 138 0.32 9.90 12.43
CA VAL A 138 -0.27 9.79 11.08
C VAL A 138 -0.92 8.42 10.89
N ASP A 139 -0.31 7.36 11.40
CA ASP A 139 -0.87 6.00 11.30
C ASP A 139 -1.99 5.77 12.31
N LEU A 140 -1.91 6.41 13.49
CA LEU A 140 -3.03 6.49 14.43
C LEU A 140 -4.22 7.23 13.80
N LEU A 141 -4.00 8.36 13.14
CA LEU A 141 -5.06 9.11 12.45
C LEU A 141 -5.65 8.32 11.30
N LYS A 142 -4.84 7.62 10.49
CA LYS A 142 -5.36 6.70 9.45
C LYS A 142 -6.22 5.61 10.06
N ARG A 143 -5.79 4.98 11.16
CA ARG A 143 -6.56 3.94 11.84
C ARG A 143 -7.89 4.50 12.36
N VAL A 144 -7.86 5.62 13.06
CA VAL A 144 -9.07 6.28 13.58
C VAL A 144 -9.97 6.75 12.45
N LEU A 145 -9.44 7.24 11.33
CA LEU A 145 -10.24 7.66 10.16
C LEU A 145 -10.82 6.45 9.41
N LEU A 146 -10.17 5.29 9.44
CA LEU A 146 -10.74 4.02 8.95
C LEU A 146 -11.79 3.44 9.92
N GLU A 147 -11.64 3.69 11.21
CA GLU A 147 -12.57 3.27 12.26
C GLU A 147 -13.74 4.24 12.45
N VAL A 148 -13.63 5.52 12.10
CA VAL A 148 -14.65 6.58 12.23
C VAL A 148 -15.25 6.97 10.87
N GLY A 149 -14.58 6.60 9.79
CA GLY A 149 -14.99 6.90 8.41
C GLY A 149 -16.24 6.16 7.96
N ASP A 150 -16.53 6.31 6.67
CA ASP A 150 -17.72 5.80 5.98
C ASP A 150 -18.14 4.39 6.48
N PRO A 151 -19.45 4.18 6.78
CA PRO A 151 -19.98 2.86 7.19
C PRO A 151 -19.51 1.71 6.30
N ARG A 152 -19.27 1.96 5.01
CA ARG A 152 -18.70 0.99 4.05
C ARG A 152 -17.33 0.47 4.48
N TYR A 153 -16.41 1.32 4.91
CA TYR A 153 -15.07 0.89 5.33
C TYR A 153 -15.11 0.13 6.67
N ARG A 154 -16.01 0.52 7.58
CA ARG A 154 -16.26 -0.24 8.82
C ARG A 154 -16.72 -1.67 8.53
N ILE A 155 -17.69 -1.82 7.62
CA ILE A 155 -18.19 -3.14 7.19
C ILE A 155 -17.08 -3.95 6.56
N LEU A 156 -16.32 -3.35 5.63
CA LEU A 156 -15.20 -4.01 4.97
C LEU A 156 -14.17 -4.52 5.99
N ASN A 157 -13.79 -3.71 6.98
CA ASN A 157 -12.85 -4.12 8.03
C ASN A 157 -13.41 -5.23 8.93
N MET A 158 -14.69 -5.18 9.29
CA MET A 158 -15.34 -6.27 10.02
C MET A 158 -15.27 -7.58 9.24
N VAL A 159 -15.57 -7.53 7.95
CA VAL A 159 -15.58 -8.68 7.04
C VAL A 159 -14.17 -9.21 6.81
N LEU A 160 -13.16 -8.33 6.65
CA LEU A 160 -11.75 -8.72 6.51
C LEU A 160 -11.20 -9.37 7.79
N ASN A 161 -11.50 -8.82 8.97
CA ASN A 161 -10.98 -9.34 10.24
C ASN A 161 -11.63 -10.67 10.64
N ARG A 162 -12.94 -10.82 10.42
CA ARG A 162 -13.69 -12.03 10.83
C ARG A 162 -13.81 -13.07 9.72
N LYS A 163 -13.40 -12.74 8.48
CA LYS A 163 -13.51 -13.56 7.25
C LYS A 163 -14.94 -13.94 6.84
N SER A 164 -15.92 -13.86 7.73
CA SER A 164 -17.33 -14.15 7.51
C SER A 164 -18.15 -13.42 8.56
N VAL A 165 -19.11 -12.58 8.14
CA VAL A 165 -19.98 -11.80 9.05
C VAL A 165 -21.42 -11.82 8.55
N ARG A 166 -22.38 -12.03 9.44
CA ARG A 166 -23.81 -11.95 9.10
C ARG A 166 -24.28 -10.49 9.02
N ILE A 167 -25.21 -10.20 8.12
CA ILE A 167 -25.80 -8.86 7.96
C ILE A 167 -26.44 -8.36 9.26
N GLU A 168 -27.07 -9.24 10.04
CA GLU A 168 -27.67 -8.91 11.33
C GLU A 168 -26.61 -8.42 12.34
N GLU A 169 -25.42 -9.03 12.34
CA GLU A 169 -24.29 -8.62 13.18
C GLU A 169 -23.72 -7.28 12.71
N ILE A 170 -23.71 -7.03 11.40
CA ILE A 170 -23.31 -5.74 10.81
C ILE A 170 -24.29 -4.63 11.25
N ALA A 171 -25.59 -4.87 11.08
CA ALA A 171 -26.65 -3.95 11.47
C ALA A 171 -26.59 -3.61 12.97
N THR A 172 -26.42 -4.62 13.82
CA THR A 172 -26.29 -4.45 15.28
C THR A 172 -25.02 -3.67 15.65
N THR A 173 -23.88 -3.99 15.01
CA THR A 173 -22.60 -3.35 15.35
C THR A 173 -22.56 -1.89 14.89
N LEU A 174 -23.24 -1.56 13.80
CA LEU A 174 -23.31 -0.19 13.28
C LEU A 174 -24.48 0.60 13.82
N VAL A 175 -25.42 -0.05 14.54
CA VAL A 175 -26.66 0.56 15.02
C VAL A 175 -27.42 1.20 13.85
N ILE A 176 -27.56 0.43 12.77
CA ILE A 176 -28.30 0.81 11.56
C ILE A 176 -29.32 -0.27 11.24
N ASP A 177 -30.36 0.11 10.50
CA ASP A 177 -31.37 -0.85 10.07
C ASP A 177 -30.79 -1.86 9.06
N ILE A 178 -31.33 -3.08 9.07
CA ILE A 178 -30.93 -4.16 8.15
C ILE A 178 -30.96 -3.73 6.66
N PRO A 179 -31.98 -3.00 6.17
CA PRO A 179 -32.01 -2.51 4.78
C PRO A 179 -30.90 -1.51 4.46
N GLU A 180 -30.48 -0.71 5.45
CA GLU A 180 -29.40 0.25 5.27
C GLU A 180 -28.03 -0.44 5.27
N ALA A 181 -27.84 -1.42 6.16
CA ALA A 181 -26.68 -2.31 6.15
C ALA A 181 -26.54 -3.04 4.81
N LEU A 182 -27.65 -3.56 4.27
CA LEU A 182 -27.71 -4.19 2.94
C LEU A 182 -27.24 -3.22 1.84
N LYS A 183 -27.74 -1.98 1.83
CA LYS A 183 -27.34 -0.97 0.85
C LYS A 183 -25.82 -0.71 0.87
N TYR A 184 -25.21 -0.64 2.05
CA TYR A 184 -23.76 -0.47 2.16
C TYR A 184 -23.00 -1.72 1.69
N VAL A 185 -23.48 -2.92 2.02
CA VAL A 185 -22.89 -4.18 1.55
C VAL A 185 -23.02 -4.31 0.03
N ASP A 186 -24.16 -3.97 -0.56
CA ASP A 186 -24.37 -3.98 -2.02
C ASP A 186 -23.41 -3.01 -2.72
N THR A 187 -23.17 -1.85 -2.11
CA THR A 187 -22.20 -0.87 -2.63
C THR A 187 -20.77 -1.44 -2.59
N LEU A 188 -20.42 -2.14 -1.51
CA LEU A 188 -19.13 -2.83 -1.38
C LEU A 188 -19.03 -4.02 -2.35
N GLN A 189 -20.12 -4.72 -2.62
CA GLN A 189 -20.17 -5.79 -3.60
C GLN A 189 -20.00 -5.26 -5.02
N ALA A 190 -20.66 -4.15 -5.36
CA ALA A 190 -20.50 -3.46 -6.64
C ALA A 190 -19.07 -2.95 -6.86
N ALA A 191 -18.40 -2.54 -5.77
CA ALA A 191 -16.97 -2.19 -5.78
C ALA A 191 -16.04 -3.41 -5.80
N GLY A 192 -16.58 -4.64 -5.74
CA GLY A 192 -15.82 -5.88 -5.71
C GLY A 192 -14.98 -6.04 -4.43
N GLU A 193 -15.42 -5.47 -3.31
CA GLU A 193 -14.76 -5.51 -2.00
C GLU A 193 -15.24 -6.69 -1.14
N VAL A 194 -16.52 -7.07 -1.25
CA VAL A 194 -17.17 -8.16 -0.51
C VAL A 194 -18.04 -9.02 -1.42
N GLN A 195 -18.36 -10.24 -0.99
CA GLN A 195 -19.27 -11.16 -1.68
C GLN A 195 -20.28 -11.75 -0.69
N PHE A 196 -21.45 -12.11 -1.20
CA PHE A 196 -22.42 -12.87 -0.41
C PHE A 196 -22.14 -14.37 -0.54
N LYS A 197 -22.08 -15.05 0.61
CA LYS A 197 -22.19 -16.50 0.69
C LYS A 197 -23.63 -16.86 1.09
N GLU A 198 -24.10 -18.03 0.67
CA GLU A 198 -25.48 -18.51 0.88
C GLU A 198 -26.02 -18.17 2.29
N GLY A 199 -27.10 -17.39 2.34
CA GLY A 199 -27.77 -16.95 3.57
C GLY A 199 -27.09 -15.77 4.27
N ASN A 200 -27.48 -14.53 3.93
CA ASN A 200 -27.18 -13.26 4.60
C ASN A 200 -25.76 -13.08 5.20
N THR A 201 -24.77 -13.77 4.64
CA THR A 201 -23.40 -13.82 5.17
C THR A 201 -22.48 -13.16 4.18
N VAL A 202 -21.77 -12.14 4.64
CA VAL A 202 -20.84 -11.33 3.85
C VAL A 202 -19.43 -11.85 4.10
N ILE A 203 -18.75 -12.21 3.01
CA ILE A 203 -17.35 -12.65 2.99
C ILE A 203 -16.50 -11.63 2.21
N PRO A 204 -15.19 -11.54 2.48
CA PRO A 204 -14.30 -10.71 1.66
C PRO A 204 -14.33 -11.13 0.20
N ALA A 205 -14.16 -10.19 -0.71
CA ALA A 205 -13.97 -10.52 -2.12
C ALA A 205 -12.68 -11.32 -2.34
N GLN A 206 -12.68 -12.11 -3.41
CA GLN A 206 -11.59 -13.02 -3.79
C GLN A 206 -10.22 -12.33 -3.84
N LYS A 207 -10.17 -11.03 -4.17
CA LYS A 207 -8.95 -10.20 -4.17
C LYS A 207 -8.25 -10.06 -2.80
N TYR A 208 -8.98 -10.26 -1.71
CA TYR A 208 -8.46 -10.26 -0.35
C TYR A 208 -8.22 -11.66 0.23
N LEU A 209 -8.76 -12.69 -0.44
CA LEU A 209 -8.51 -14.09 -0.12
C LEU A 209 -7.24 -14.60 -0.80
N GLU A 210 -6.88 -14.04 -1.96
CA GLU A 210 -5.60 -14.27 -2.61
C GLU A 210 -4.44 -13.72 -1.77
N LEU A 211 -3.82 -14.58 -0.96
CA LEU A 211 -2.50 -14.28 -0.42
C LEU A 211 -1.55 -14.04 -1.59
N LYS A 212 -1.08 -12.80 -1.75
CA LYS A 212 -0.02 -12.48 -2.70
C LYS A 212 1.22 -13.28 -2.33
N VAL A 213 1.70 -14.09 -3.27
CA VAL A 213 2.95 -14.85 -3.11
C VAL A 213 4.09 -13.83 -3.03
N PRO A 214 4.89 -13.80 -1.95
CA PRO A 214 5.98 -12.85 -1.79
C PRO A 214 7.17 -13.28 -2.66
N ARG A 215 7.04 -13.06 -3.97
CA ARG A 215 8.01 -13.43 -5.00
C ARG A 215 9.38 -12.79 -4.78
N GLU A 216 9.39 -11.51 -4.39
CA GLU A 216 10.61 -10.74 -4.17
C GLU A 216 11.38 -11.26 -2.95
N GLU A 217 10.68 -11.56 -1.84
CA GLU A 217 11.28 -12.14 -0.64
C GLU A 217 11.86 -13.54 -0.92
N TRP A 218 11.15 -14.37 -1.67
CA TRP A 218 11.61 -15.71 -2.03
C TRP A 218 12.81 -15.67 -2.99
N MET A 219 12.93 -14.63 -3.82
CA MET A 219 14.08 -14.44 -4.72
C MET A 219 15.38 -14.14 -3.97
N GLU A 220 15.34 -13.62 -2.75
CA GLU A 220 16.55 -13.38 -1.94
C GLU A 220 16.91 -14.56 -1.02
N MET A 221 15.98 -15.48 -0.79
CA MET A 221 16.14 -16.61 0.16
C MET A 221 16.96 -17.78 -0.38
N GLN A 222 17.59 -18.55 0.51
CA GLN A 222 18.21 -19.84 0.15
C GLN A 222 17.13 -20.87 -0.23
N PRO A 223 17.44 -21.85 -1.12
CA PRO A 223 16.48 -22.87 -1.57
C PRO A 223 15.73 -23.57 -0.43
N ASP A 224 16.41 -23.89 0.67
CA ASP A 224 15.82 -24.54 1.85
C ASP A 224 14.74 -23.68 2.52
N ASN A 225 14.95 -22.36 2.57
CA ASN A 225 14.01 -21.42 3.16
C ASN A 225 12.79 -21.20 2.26
N ILE A 226 12.92 -21.37 0.94
CA ILE A 226 11.79 -21.29 0.00
C ILE A 226 10.81 -22.44 0.27
N PHE A 227 11.30 -23.65 0.53
CA PHE A 227 10.44 -24.78 0.89
C PHE A 227 9.72 -24.56 2.23
N ASP A 228 10.40 -24.00 3.23
CA ASP A 228 9.79 -23.67 4.53
C ASP A 228 8.72 -22.58 4.41
N GLN A 229 8.97 -21.54 3.61
CA GLN A 229 7.98 -20.50 3.36
C GLN A 229 6.81 -21.00 2.53
N LEU A 230 7.04 -21.90 1.58
CA LEU A 230 5.98 -22.55 0.83
C LEU A 230 5.10 -23.42 1.74
N GLU A 231 5.68 -24.17 2.68
CA GLU A 231 4.91 -24.94 3.67
C GLU A 231 4.06 -24.01 4.56
N ILE A 232 4.68 -22.95 5.09
CA ILE A 232 3.97 -21.94 5.89
C ILE A 232 2.85 -21.29 5.07
N PHE A 233 3.09 -20.97 3.79
CA PHE A 233 2.10 -20.38 2.91
C PHE A 233 0.91 -21.32 2.70
N LEU A 234 1.16 -22.60 2.44
CA LEU A 234 0.10 -23.61 2.25
C LEU A 234 -0.68 -23.94 3.53
N SER A 235 -0.08 -23.75 4.71
CA SER A 235 -0.85 -23.87 5.97
C SER A 235 -1.81 -22.70 6.22
N LYS A 236 -1.64 -21.58 5.51
CA LYS A 236 -2.44 -20.35 5.68
C LYS A 236 -3.55 -20.19 4.64
N THR A 237 -3.55 -21.01 3.58
CA THR A 237 -4.49 -20.90 2.47
C THR A 237 -5.03 -22.26 2.03
N ASP A 238 -6.35 -22.33 1.85
CA ASP A 238 -7.05 -23.45 1.22
C ASP A 238 -7.42 -23.13 -0.24
N ASP A 239 -7.01 -21.96 -0.75
CA ASP A 239 -7.44 -21.47 -2.05
C ASP A 239 -6.58 -22.07 -3.19
N LYS A 240 -7.25 -22.78 -4.09
CA LYS A 240 -6.62 -23.45 -5.25
C LYS A 240 -5.76 -22.51 -6.09
N SER A 241 -6.22 -21.27 -6.35
CA SER A 241 -5.49 -20.29 -7.17
C SER A 241 -4.21 -19.82 -6.48
N SER A 242 -4.28 -19.52 -5.18
CA SER A 242 -3.14 -19.10 -4.35
C SER A 242 -2.10 -20.21 -4.23
N ILE A 243 -2.52 -21.46 -4.03
CA ILE A 243 -1.65 -22.64 -3.97
C ILE A 243 -0.90 -22.84 -5.29
N VAL A 244 -1.60 -22.78 -6.42
CA VAL A 244 -0.98 -22.93 -7.75
C VAL A 244 0.02 -21.80 -8.01
N SER A 245 -0.36 -20.55 -7.75
CA SER A 245 0.51 -19.39 -7.94
C SER A 245 1.78 -19.48 -7.07
N ALA A 246 1.64 -19.94 -5.82
CA ALA A 246 2.76 -20.17 -4.91
C ALA A 246 3.68 -21.28 -5.41
N LEU A 247 3.12 -22.40 -5.88
CA LEU A 247 3.91 -23.50 -6.46
C LEU A 247 4.66 -23.06 -7.72
N GLU A 248 4.01 -22.34 -8.63
CA GLU A 248 4.67 -21.84 -9.85
C GLU A 248 5.81 -20.88 -9.54
N THR A 249 5.58 -19.95 -8.62
CA THR A 249 6.60 -18.97 -8.20
C THR A 249 7.77 -19.67 -7.50
N ALA A 250 7.50 -20.63 -6.61
CA ALA A 250 8.55 -21.41 -5.97
C ALA A 250 9.37 -22.22 -6.99
N VAL A 251 8.69 -22.85 -7.97
CA VAL A 251 9.34 -23.61 -9.04
C VAL A 251 10.24 -22.72 -9.89
N GLU A 252 9.77 -21.54 -10.30
CA GLU A 252 10.55 -20.59 -11.11
C GLU A 252 11.81 -20.13 -10.38
N ILE A 253 11.70 -19.78 -9.09
CA ILE A 253 12.85 -19.32 -8.29
C ILE A 253 13.82 -20.47 -8.02
N LEU A 254 13.32 -21.66 -7.71
CA LEU A 254 14.16 -22.83 -7.48
C LEU A 254 14.83 -23.33 -8.76
N GLU A 255 14.19 -23.19 -9.93
CA GLU A 255 14.79 -23.49 -11.24
C GLU A 255 15.99 -22.57 -11.52
N GLN A 256 15.91 -21.30 -11.14
CA GLN A 256 17.03 -20.36 -11.25
C GLN A 256 18.19 -20.66 -10.28
N LYS A 257 17.90 -21.21 -9.09
CA LYS A 257 18.90 -21.42 -8.02
C LYS A 257 19.48 -22.82 -7.95
N LEU A 258 18.74 -23.86 -8.34
CA LEU A 258 19.16 -25.26 -8.26
C LEU A 258 19.65 -25.78 -9.61
N ALA A 259 20.90 -25.47 -9.97
CA ALA A 259 21.52 -25.90 -11.24
C ALA A 259 21.58 -27.43 -11.44
N LYS A 260 21.52 -28.24 -10.36
CA LYS A 260 21.57 -29.72 -10.39
C LYS A 260 20.22 -30.39 -10.03
N GLY A 261 19.14 -29.61 -9.92
CA GLY A 261 17.84 -30.05 -9.41
C GLY A 261 16.79 -30.43 -10.47
N GLY A 262 17.14 -30.61 -11.74
CA GLY A 262 16.17 -30.71 -12.85
C GLY A 262 15.06 -31.76 -12.67
N ALA A 263 15.37 -32.93 -12.09
CA ALA A 263 14.37 -33.96 -11.80
C ALA A 263 13.37 -33.55 -10.71
N LEU A 264 13.82 -32.78 -9.71
CA LEU A 264 12.99 -32.24 -8.65
C LEU A 264 12.07 -31.13 -9.18
N ILE A 265 12.63 -30.19 -9.93
CA ILE A 265 11.89 -29.10 -10.58
C ILE A 265 10.80 -29.66 -11.51
N PHE A 266 11.10 -30.72 -12.27
CA PHE A 266 10.12 -31.39 -13.12
C PHE A 266 8.96 -31.99 -12.32
N GLN A 267 9.24 -32.64 -11.18
CA GLN A 267 8.20 -33.16 -10.29
C GLN A 267 7.34 -32.04 -9.71
N MET A 268 7.95 -30.94 -9.27
CA MET A 268 7.23 -29.79 -8.75
C MET A 268 6.32 -29.14 -9.79
N ARG A 269 6.81 -28.96 -11.03
CA ARG A 269 5.99 -28.43 -12.14
C ARG A 269 4.82 -29.36 -12.48
N ARG A 270 5.05 -30.68 -12.50
CA ARG A 270 3.98 -31.68 -12.70
C ARG A 270 2.92 -31.61 -11.60
N THR A 271 3.32 -31.43 -10.35
CA THR A 271 2.39 -31.28 -9.23
C THR A 271 1.62 -29.96 -9.32
N SER A 272 2.26 -28.85 -9.69
CA SER A 272 1.58 -27.57 -9.95
C SER A 272 0.53 -27.70 -11.06
N ASP A 273 0.87 -28.34 -12.18
CA ASP A 273 -0.07 -28.58 -13.28
C ASP A 273 -1.20 -29.55 -12.90
N SER A 274 -0.95 -30.49 -12.00
CA SER A 274 -1.99 -31.34 -11.42
C SER A 274 -2.95 -30.52 -10.56
N TRP A 275 -2.43 -29.62 -9.71
CA TRP A 275 -3.22 -28.73 -8.86
C TRP A 275 -4.03 -27.70 -9.66
N LYS A 276 -3.55 -27.26 -10.83
CA LYS A 276 -4.35 -26.49 -11.80
C LYS A 276 -5.59 -27.25 -12.26
N LYS A 277 -5.42 -28.53 -12.61
CA LYS A 277 -6.50 -29.37 -13.14
C LYS A 277 -7.48 -29.80 -12.05
N GLN A 278 -6.99 -30.29 -10.92
CA GLN A 278 -7.80 -30.78 -9.80
C GLN A 278 -7.15 -30.38 -8.48
N ALA A 279 -7.89 -29.67 -7.63
CA ALA A 279 -7.41 -29.37 -6.27
C ALA A 279 -7.30 -30.67 -5.47
N GLY A 280 -6.09 -30.97 -4.98
CA GLY A 280 -5.85 -32.09 -4.08
C GLY A 280 -6.12 -31.72 -2.63
N LYS A 281 -5.76 -32.59 -1.69
CA LYS A 281 -5.74 -32.24 -0.27
C LYS A 281 -4.47 -31.44 0.03
N PRO A 282 -4.55 -30.28 0.71
CA PRO A 282 -3.38 -29.46 1.01
C PRO A 282 -2.38 -30.19 1.93
N GLU A 283 -2.85 -31.12 2.76
CA GLU A 283 -2.04 -31.98 3.63
C GLU A 283 -1.09 -32.90 2.84
N GLU A 284 -1.56 -33.46 1.73
CA GLU A 284 -0.74 -34.30 0.84
C GLU A 284 0.35 -33.46 0.16
N LEU A 285 0.01 -32.22 -0.23
CA LEU A 285 0.96 -31.28 -0.82
C LEU A 285 2.06 -30.88 0.18
N GLN A 286 1.71 -30.63 1.44
CA GLN A 286 2.70 -30.36 2.51
C GLN A 286 3.67 -31.53 2.69
N TYR A 287 3.18 -32.77 2.65
CA TYR A 287 4.05 -33.95 2.72
C TYR A 287 5.01 -34.02 1.52
N THR A 288 4.51 -33.79 0.31
CA THR A 288 5.36 -33.78 -0.89
C THR A 288 6.41 -32.67 -0.86
N ILE A 289 6.11 -31.51 -0.27
CA ILE A 289 7.07 -30.40 -0.12
C ILE A 289 8.18 -30.76 0.86
N LYS A 290 7.87 -31.44 1.97
CA LYS A 290 8.89 -31.96 2.90
C LYS A 290 9.82 -32.97 2.21
N GLU A 291 9.26 -33.82 1.35
CA GLU A 291 10.06 -34.76 0.56
C GLU A 291 10.94 -34.02 -0.45
N TRP A 292 10.42 -32.99 -1.11
CA TRP A 292 11.19 -32.16 -2.02
C TRP A 292 12.33 -31.41 -1.32
N LYS A 293 12.08 -30.86 -0.13
CA LYS A 293 13.11 -30.24 0.71
C LYS A 293 14.24 -31.22 1.00
N ARG A 294 13.93 -32.44 1.46
CA ARG A 294 14.95 -33.47 1.74
C ARG A 294 15.76 -33.84 0.50
N ARG A 295 15.11 -33.91 -0.67
CA ARG A 295 15.79 -34.20 -1.95
C ARG A 295 16.65 -33.02 -2.42
N ALA A 296 16.21 -31.79 -2.22
CA ALA A 296 16.98 -30.59 -2.52
C ALA A 296 18.24 -30.49 -1.65
N GLN A 297 18.13 -30.76 -0.35
CA GLN A 297 19.25 -30.79 0.58
C GLN A 297 20.30 -31.87 0.25
N ALA A 298 19.87 -32.97 -0.37
CA ALA A 298 20.78 -34.01 -0.85
C ALA A 298 21.49 -33.65 -2.18
N LEU A 299 21.08 -32.57 -2.86
CA LEU A 299 21.60 -32.12 -4.16
C LEU A 299 22.48 -30.87 -4.07
N VAL A 300 22.50 -30.19 -2.92
CA VAL A 300 23.42 -29.08 -2.56
C VAL A 300 24.72 -29.66 -2.02
#